data_AF-A0A2V3U4M0-F1
#
_entry.id   AF-A0A2V3U4M0-F1
#
_cell.length_a   1.000
_cell.length_b   1.000
_cell.length_c   1.000
_cell.angle_alpha   90.00
_cell.angle_beta   90.00
_cell.angle_gamma   90.00
#
_symmetry.space_group_name_H-M   'P 1'
#
loop_
_entity.id
_entity.type
_entity.pdbx_description
1 polymer ?
#
loop_
_entity_poly.entity_id
_entity_poly.type
_entity_poly.pdbx_seq_one_letter_code
_entity_poly.pdbx_strand_id
1 'polypeptide(L)'
;MGTEPIPQGNALATWTHAMKVEDLSLNPNPQPTRSGARVLATFSLRTGEMLVRDFMYAELPSGTRTLWSPKSRRTEHPLITLTQEARYQVLDAIAGHLADLRRLAA
;
A
#
# COMPACT_ATOMS: atom_id res chain seq x y z
N MET A 1 9.53 29.04 36.44
CA MET A 1 9.27 27.59 36.62
C MET A 1 7.89 27.30 36.06
N GLY A 2 7.84 26.61 34.94
CA GLY A 2 6.61 26.15 34.29
C GLY A 2 7.05 25.13 33.26
N THR A 3 7.18 23.87 33.69
CA THR A 3 7.47 22.76 32.79
C THR A 3 6.24 22.54 31.93
N GLU A 4 6.32 22.86 30.64
CA GLU A 4 5.32 22.42 29.67
C GLU A 4 5.26 20.88 29.71
N PRO A 5 4.06 20.29 29.76
CA PRO A 5 3.92 18.84 29.74
C PRO A 5 4.35 18.32 28.37
N ILE A 6 5.32 17.40 28.36
CA ILE A 6 5.67 16.61 27.20
C ILE A 6 4.42 15.80 26.81
N PRO A 7 3.87 15.96 25.59
CA PRO A 7 2.80 15.07 25.14
C PRO A 7 3.37 13.66 24.96
N GLN A 8 3.19 12.82 25.97
CA GLN A 8 3.30 11.38 25.87
C GLN A 8 2.08 10.87 25.11
N GLY A 9 2.23 10.69 23.80
CA GLY A 9 1.18 10.18 22.95
C GLY A 9 1.78 9.60 21.69
N ASN A 10 2.05 8.30 21.75
CA ASN A 10 2.45 7.47 20.61
C ASN A 10 1.27 7.42 19.62
N ALA A 11 1.04 8.50 18.88
CA ALA A 11 -0.03 8.58 17.91
C ALA A 11 0.37 7.69 16.72
N LEU A 12 -0.17 6.46 16.68
CA LEU A 12 -0.38 5.75 15.43
C LEU A 12 -1.18 6.71 14.56
N ALA A 13 -0.48 7.41 13.66
CA ALA A 13 -1.08 8.42 12.83
C ALA A 13 -2.17 7.72 11.99
N THR A 14 -3.41 7.94 12.39
CA THR A 14 -4.59 7.46 11.68
C THR A 14 -4.94 8.58 10.73
N TRP A 15 -4.34 8.54 9.55
CA TRP A 15 -4.51 9.57 8.53
C TRP A 15 -5.90 9.40 7.90
N THR A 16 -6.83 10.25 8.30
CA THR A 16 -8.24 10.25 7.90
C THR A 16 -8.54 11.10 6.66
N HIS A 17 -7.54 11.76 6.07
CA HIS A 17 -7.74 12.43 4.79
C HIS A 17 -7.55 11.45 3.65
N ALA A 18 -8.63 11.28 2.87
CA ALA A 18 -8.70 10.49 1.66
C ALA A 18 -7.46 10.74 0.79
N MET A 19 -6.51 9.80 0.85
CA MET A 19 -5.38 9.78 -0.05
C MET A 19 -5.91 9.63 -1.46
N LYS A 20 -5.83 10.70 -2.26
CA LYS A 20 -5.99 10.61 -3.70
C LYS A 20 -4.71 10.03 -4.25
N VAL A 21 -4.80 8.88 -4.92
CA VAL A 21 -3.65 8.28 -5.61
C VAL A 21 -3.30 9.21 -6.78
N GLU A 22 -2.18 9.91 -6.69
CA GLU A 22 -1.74 10.82 -7.76
C GLU A 22 -0.87 10.10 -8.78
N ASP A 23 0.01 9.23 -8.29
CA ASP A 23 0.94 8.47 -9.11
C ASP A 23 1.18 7.10 -8.50
N LEU A 24 1.25 6.08 -9.37
CA LEU A 24 1.45 4.67 -9.01
C LEU A 24 2.58 4.09 -9.86
N SER A 25 3.70 3.77 -9.21
CA SER A 25 4.79 3.04 -9.85
C SER A 25 4.71 1.58 -9.43
N LEU A 26 4.39 0.70 -10.38
CA LEU A 26 4.26 -0.74 -10.18
C LEU A 26 5.53 -1.46 -10.62
N ASN A 27 6.09 -2.28 -9.73
CA ASN A 27 7.21 -3.16 -10.04
C ASN A 27 6.76 -4.63 -9.95
N PRO A 28 6.52 -5.31 -11.08
CA PRO A 28 6.13 -6.71 -11.07
C PRO A 28 7.27 -7.57 -10.54
N ASN A 29 7.05 -8.20 -9.40
CA ASN A 29 8.01 -9.12 -8.78
C ASN A 29 7.23 -10.30 -8.19
N PRO A 30 6.81 -11.26 -9.02
CA PRO A 30 5.99 -12.37 -8.58
C PRO A 30 6.78 -13.27 -7.62
N GLN A 31 6.48 -13.19 -6.32
CA GLN A 31 7.15 -13.97 -5.28
C GLN A 31 6.11 -14.72 -4.40
N PRO A 32 6.28 -16.03 -4.16
CA PRO A 32 5.46 -16.73 -3.20
C PRO A 32 5.77 -16.26 -1.77
N THR A 33 4.74 -16.15 -0.94
CA THR A 33 4.86 -15.88 0.49
C THR A 33 4.73 -17.19 1.28
N ARG A 34 5.20 -17.18 2.53
CA ARG A 34 5.06 -18.31 3.45
C ARG A 34 3.60 -18.66 3.78
N SER A 35 2.66 -17.73 3.56
CA SER A 35 1.23 -17.95 3.79
C SER A 35 0.49 -18.55 2.59
N GLY A 36 1.20 -18.91 1.53
CA GLY A 36 0.61 -19.43 0.29
C GLY A 36 0.03 -18.35 -0.62
N ALA A 37 0.05 -17.09 -0.19
CA ALA A 37 -0.24 -15.97 -1.08
C ALA A 37 0.93 -15.75 -2.05
N ARG A 38 0.67 -15.11 -3.18
CA ARG A 38 1.67 -14.71 -4.16
C ARG A 38 1.67 -13.20 -4.25
N VAL A 39 2.76 -12.56 -3.84
CA VAL A 39 2.98 -11.15 -4.18
C VAL A 39 3.17 -11.10 -5.68
N LEU A 40 2.36 -10.33 -6.39
CA LEU A 40 2.42 -10.17 -7.84
C LEU A 40 3.29 -8.96 -8.20
N ALA A 41 3.23 -7.91 -7.39
CA ALA A 41 3.97 -6.68 -7.60
C ALA A 41 4.15 -5.90 -6.29
N THR A 42 5.18 -5.06 -6.25
CA THR A 42 5.29 -3.98 -5.27
C THR A 42 4.95 -2.65 -5.92
N PHE A 43 4.47 -1.69 -5.15
CA PHE A 43 4.22 -0.35 -5.67
C PHE A 43 4.50 0.74 -4.64
N SER A 44 4.69 1.95 -5.17
CA SER A 44 4.75 3.17 -4.37
C SER A 44 3.55 4.05 -4.70
N LEU A 45 3.02 4.73 -3.69
CA LEU A 45 1.94 5.71 -3.82
C LEU A 45 2.48 7.09 -3.51
N ARG A 46 2.25 8.05 -4.42
CA ARG A 46 2.43 9.47 -4.16
C ARG A 46 1.09 10.11 -3.80
N THR A 47 1.11 10.94 -2.76
CA THR A 47 -0.03 11.75 -2.30
C THR A 47 0.50 13.11 -1.87
N GLY A 48 0.28 14.15 -2.68
CA GLY A 48 0.90 15.46 -2.51
C GLY A 48 2.43 15.35 -2.51
N GLU A 49 3.06 15.86 -1.45
CA GLU A 49 4.53 15.81 -1.30
C GLU A 49 5.06 14.48 -0.74
N MET A 50 4.16 13.59 -0.30
CA MET A 50 4.53 12.35 0.38
C MET A 50 4.59 11.16 -0.60
N LEU A 51 5.72 10.45 -0.58
CA LEU A 51 5.90 9.20 -1.31
C LEU A 51 5.99 8.04 -0.32
N VAL A 52 5.04 7.11 -0.42
CA VAL A 52 4.97 5.92 0.43
C VAL A 52 5.32 4.71 -0.41
N ARG A 53 6.35 3.98 0.00
CA ARG A 53 6.92 2.85 -0.74
C ARG A 53 6.51 1.52 -0.10
N ASP A 54 6.87 0.44 -0.79
CA ASP A 54 6.79 -0.93 -0.27
C ASP A 54 5.36 -1.43 0.00
N PHE A 55 4.36 -0.90 -0.73
CA PHE A 55 3.09 -1.59 -0.81
C PHE A 55 3.24 -2.87 -1.64
N MET A 56 2.44 -3.88 -1.30
CA MET A 56 2.40 -5.14 -2.02
C MET A 56 1.02 -5.37 -2.59
N TYR A 57 0.97 -5.74 -3.87
CA TYR A 57 -0.19 -6.32 -4.50
C TYR A 57 -0.02 -7.84 -4.49
N ALA A 58 -0.96 -8.53 -3.85
CA ALA A 58 -0.87 -9.96 -3.63
C ALA A 58 -2.15 -10.68 -4.04
N GLU A 59 -2.00 -11.93 -4.45
CA GLU A 59 -3.08 -12.88 -4.71
C GLU A 59 -3.07 -13.95 -3.62
N LEU A 60 -4.17 -14.10 -2.92
CA LEU A 60 -4.35 -15.13 -1.90
C LEU A 60 -4.53 -16.52 -2.55
N PRO A 61 -4.36 -17.62 -1.80
CA PRO A 61 -4.61 -18.97 -2.31
C PRO A 61 -6.01 -19.16 -2.91
N SER A 62 -7.00 -18.39 -2.45
CA SER A 62 -8.37 -18.38 -2.97
C SER A 62 -8.51 -17.74 -4.36
N GLY A 63 -7.43 -17.17 -4.92
CA GLY A 63 -7.46 -16.33 -6.11
C GLY A 63 -7.89 -14.88 -5.83
N THR A 64 -8.22 -14.54 -4.58
CA THR A 64 -8.61 -13.18 -4.21
C THR A 64 -7.39 -12.25 -4.23
N ARG A 65 -7.50 -11.14 -4.96
CA ARG A 65 -6.46 -10.10 -5.02
C ARG A 65 -6.65 -9.07 -3.91
N THR A 66 -5.56 -8.67 -3.29
CA THR A 66 -5.56 -7.77 -2.14
C THR A 66 -4.32 -6.86 -2.15
N LEU A 67 -4.40 -5.78 -1.36
CA LEU A 67 -3.31 -4.85 -1.14
C LEU A 67 -2.84 -4.96 0.30
N TRP A 68 -1.52 -5.02 0.49
CA TRP A 68 -0.91 -4.95 1.80
C TRP A 68 -0.11 -3.67 1.91
N SER A 69 -0.43 -2.91 2.96
CA SER A 69 0.35 -1.76 3.37
C SER A 69 1.74 -2.15 3.84
N PRO A 70 2.74 -1.26 3.68
CA PRO A 70 4.04 -1.45 4.29
C PRO A 70 3.88 -1.53 5.81
N LYS A 71 4.61 -2.46 6.45
CA LYS A 71 4.54 -2.71 7.89
C LYS A 71 5.86 -2.36 8.55
N SER A 72 5.78 -1.84 9.78
CA SER A 72 6.95 -1.69 10.63
C SER A 72 7.46 -3.06 11.06
N ARG A 73 8.77 -3.31 10.92
CA ARG A 73 9.40 -4.54 11.44
C ARG A 73 9.37 -4.65 12.97
N ARG A 74 9.25 -3.51 13.66
CA ARG A 74 9.29 -3.47 15.14
C ARG A 74 7.94 -3.73 15.79
N THR A 75 6.86 -3.33 15.13
CA THR A 75 5.52 -3.35 15.73
C THR A 75 4.54 -4.22 14.95
N GLU A 76 4.92 -4.75 13.78
CA GLU A 76 4.07 -5.46 12.81
C GLU A 76 2.81 -4.70 12.35
N HIS A 77 2.63 -3.48 12.84
CA HIS A 77 1.54 -2.61 12.45
C HIS A 77 1.80 -2.00 11.08
N PRO A 78 0.75 -1.81 10.26
CA PRO A 78 0.85 -1.09 9.01
C PRO A 78 1.31 0.35 9.30
N LEU A 79 2.31 0.81 8.55
CA LEU A 79 2.81 2.18 8.62
C LEU A 79 1.74 3.17 8.14
N ILE A 80 0.92 2.73 7.18
CA ILE A 80 -0.22 3.46 6.63
C ILE A 80 -1.39 2.51 6.45
N THR A 81 -2.59 2.98 6.75
CA THR A 81 -3.82 2.25 6.44
C THR A 81 -4.56 2.98 5.33
N LEU A 82 -4.81 2.29 4.22
CA LEU A 82 -5.65 2.82 3.15
C LEU A 82 -7.12 2.67 3.52
N THR A 83 -7.91 3.71 3.26
CA THR A 83 -9.38 3.63 3.30
C THR A 83 -9.89 2.61 2.28
N GLN A 84 -11.11 2.11 2.46
CA GLN A 84 -11.69 1.14 1.52
C GLN A 84 -11.79 1.73 0.10
N GLU A 85 -12.20 3.00 -0.02
CA GLU A 85 -12.25 3.70 -1.30
C GLU A 85 -10.88 3.80 -1.98
N ALA A 86 -9.85 4.23 -1.24
CA ALA A 86 -8.48 4.32 -1.78
C ALA A 86 -7.95 2.94 -2.21
N ARG A 87 -8.28 1.88 -1.48
CA ARG A 87 -7.92 0.50 -1.90
C ARG A 87 -8.55 0.14 -3.24
N TYR A 88 -9.83 0.46 -3.45
CA TYR A 88 -10.48 0.19 -4.73
C TYR A 88 -9.86 1.00 -5.86
N GLN A 89 -9.58 2.29 -5.65
CA GLN A 89 -8.91 3.13 -6.65
C GLN A 89 -7.53 2.58 -7.03
N VAL A 90 -6.72 2.16 -6.04
CA VAL A 90 -5.42 1.52 -6.28
C VAL A 90 -5.57 0.20 -7.02
N LEU A 91 -6.51 -0.65 -6.63
CA LEU A 91 -6.76 -1.94 -7.30
C LEU A 91 -7.15 -1.74 -8.77
N ASP A 92 -8.01 -0.77 -9.05
CA ASP A 92 -8.45 -0.43 -10.40
C ASP A 92 -7.29 0.11 -11.25
N ALA A 93 -6.49 1.04 -10.69
CA ALA A 93 -5.29 1.56 -11.36
C ALA A 93 -4.26 0.46 -11.68
N ILE A 94 -4.03 -0.47 -10.75
CA ILE A 94 -3.15 -1.62 -10.98
C ILE A 94 -3.71 -2.54 -12.06
N ALA A 95 -5.02 -2.82 -12.04
CA ALA A 95 -5.66 -3.66 -13.05
C ALA A 95 -5.55 -3.04 -14.45
N GLY A 96 -5.77 -1.73 -14.58
CA GLY A 96 -5.58 -0.98 -15.82
C GLY A 96 -4.14 -1.05 -16.32
N HIS A 97 -3.16 -0.75 -15.44
CA HIS A 97 -1.75 -0.78 -15.82
C HIS A 97 -1.28 -2.17 -16.29
N LEU A 98 -1.74 -3.23 -15.62
CA LEU A 98 -1.44 -4.61 -16.04
C LEU A 98 -2.12 -4.98 -17.37
N ALA A 99 -3.33 -4.48 -17.62
CA ALA A 99 -4.02 -4.69 -18.89
C ALA A 99 -3.30 -4.00 -20.06
N ASP A 100 -2.82 -2.77 -19.85
CA ASP A 100 -2.06 -2.02 -20.85
C ASP A 100 -0.72 -2.69 -21.16
N LEU A 101 0.01 -3.17 -20.14
CA LEU A 101 1.24 -3.94 -20.33
C LEU A 101 1.00 -5.22 -21.14
N ARG A 102 -0.12 -5.92 -20.88
CA ARG A 102 -0.49 -7.10 -21.67
C ARG A 102 -0.82 -6.77 -23.11
N ARG A 103 -1.50 -5.65 -23.37
CA ARG A 103 -1.82 -5.19 -24.72
C ARG A 103 -0.56 -4.84 -25.50
N LEU A 104 0.42 -4.20 -24.87
CA LEU A 104 1.70 -3.86 -25.51
C LEU A 104 2.58 -5.08 -25.81
N ALA A 105 2.37 -6.19 -25.10
CA ALA A 105 3.12 -7.43 -25.27
C ALA A 105 2.48 -8.43 -26.26
N ALA A 106 1.27 -8.16 -26.76
CA ALA A 106 0.52 -8.98 -27.71
C ALA A 106 0.69 -8.45 -29.15
#